data_AF-A0A2T2VL31-F1
#
_entry.id   AF-A0A2T2VL31-F1
#
_cell.length_a   1.000
_cell.length_b   1.000
_cell.length_c   1.000
_cell.angle_alpha   90.00
_cell.angle_beta   90.00
_cell.angle_gamma   90.00
#
_symmetry.space_group_name_H-M   'P 1'
#
loop_
_entity.id
_entity.type
_entity.pdbx_description
1 polymer ?
#
loop_
_entity_poly.entity_id
_entity_poly.type
_entity_poly.pdbx_seq_one_letter_code
_entity_poly.pdbx_strand_id
1 'polypeptide(L)'
;MRFRFLSLLAFPLLLIFASCEKRNFTEDSSAKLSFSSNEIFFDTLFKGIGSATQRFNVYNPNSQPVKISTVQLEGGSSSPYSLNIDGRPANSVSGYELNGKDSMFIFAELKIDQSKPSNPYIVKDSIKFLTNGNRQFLRLKGYGQQAKFYNDTVVTSNETWQSSNTYVIVDQMLVDEDVTLSIQEGTEIYGTGGALIFIAGTMQAQGTKEDPIVFQGHRPEDSYNNVPGQWQGLHFLPTSKNNFLSYTTITEGIVGIRVDSFSTQGDTIPKVQLNNVHIKNMTNYGILGFSTNILATNTIVSESCGSLVSGIYGGNYQFFHCTFANNGCKCSSDDPGLFFTNRVLEDPDAGPISFDLNVVLENSIAWGSDEEEFILANEGPKDVNASVSHNLLKTSNQNYNTNGNILNK
;
A
#
# COMPACT_ATOMS: atom_id res chain seq x y z
N MET A 1 55.74 21.70 -67.73
CA MET A 1 55.18 23.08 -67.83
C MET A 1 54.09 23.06 -68.90
N ARG A 2 52.99 23.79 -68.69
CA ARG A 2 51.77 23.94 -69.55
C ARG A 2 50.74 22.80 -69.40
N PHE A 3 49.45 23.00 -69.11
CA PHE A 3 48.61 24.20 -68.95
C PHE A 3 47.46 23.84 -67.97
N ARG A 4 47.24 24.67 -66.94
CA ARG A 4 46.05 24.67 -66.07
C ARG A 4 44.91 25.35 -66.82
N PHE A 5 43.68 24.80 -66.73
CA PHE A 5 42.35 25.45 -66.78
C PHE A 5 41.33 24.44 -67.32
N LEU A 6 40.80 23.58 -66.45
CA LEU A 6 39.48 22.98 -66.64
C LEU A 6 38.83 22.79 -65.27
N SER A 7 38.57 23.94 -64.67
CA SER A 7 37.86 24.10 -63.41
C SER A 7 36.36 24.18 -63.68
N LEU A 8 35.60 23.44 -62.89
CA LEU A 8 34.24 23.77 -62.45
C LEU A 8 33.17 23.87 -63.55
N LEU A 9 32.55 22.74 -63.94
CA LEU A 9 31.18 22.77 -64.48
C LEU A 9 30.44 21.43 -64.30
N ALA A 10 30.44 20.88 -63.07
CA ALA A 10 29.66 19.67 -62.79
C ALA A 10 29.33 19.51 -61.29
N PHE A 11 28.79 20.55 -60.64
CA PHE A 11 27.97 20.49 -59.42
C PHE A 11 27.62 21.95 -59.08
N PRO A 12 26.34 22.37 -59.06
CA PRO A 12 25.23 21.67 -58.42
C PRO A 12 23.92 21.72 -59.24
N LEU A 13 23.57 20.64 -59.93
CA LEU A 13 22.20 20.40 -60.42
C LEU A 13 21.50 19.42 -59.46
N LEU A 14 21.47 19.75 -58.17
CA LEU A 14 20.94 18.86 -57.13
C LEU A 14 20.33 19.62 -55.93
N LEU A 15 19.66 20.76 -56.17
CA LEU A 15 19.06 21.56 -55.10
C LEU A 15 17.63 22.08 -55.37
N ILE A 16 16.87 21.54 -56.34
CA ILE A 16 15.51 22.04 -56.64
C ILE A 16 14.37 21.05 -56.28
N PHE A 17 14.61 20.06 -55.41
CA PHE A 17 13.51 19.32 -54.77
C PHE A 17 13.31 19.74 -53.31
N ALA A 18 13.43 21.04 -53.02
CA ALA A 18 12.76 21.61 -51.86
C ALA A 18 11.25 21.64 -52.14
N SER A 19 10.61 20.48 -52.05
CA SER A 19 9.15 20.34 -52.00
C SER A 19 8.67 21.00 -50.71
N CYS A 20 8.32 22.28 -50.80
CA CYS A 20 7.50 22.94 -49.80
C CYS A 20 6.06 22.54 -50.08
N GLU A 21 5.63 21.35 -49.61
CA GLU A 21 4.21 21.04 -49.55
C GLU A 21 3.55 22.11 -48.68
N LYS A 22 2.73 22.96 -49.30
CA LYS A 22 1.79 23.80 -48.55
C LYS A 22 0.85 22.85 -47.80
N ARG A 23 1.07 22.72 -46.50
CA ARG A 23 0.15 21.99 -45.61
C ARG A 23 -1.17 22.76 -45.56
N ASN A 24 -2.16 22.28 -46.30
CA ASN A 24 -3.51 22.85 -46.25
C ASN A 24 -4.26 22.20 -45.10
N PHE A 25 -4.63 23.01 -44.10
CA PHE A 25 -5.52 22.56 -43.04
C PHE A 25 -6.94 22.51 -43.55
N THR A 26 -7.69 21.46 -43.20
CA THR A 26 -9.13 21.47 -43.47
C THR A 26 -9.81 22.47 -42.54
N GLU A 27 -10.68 23.31 -43.09
CA GLU A 27 -11.56 24.23 -42.35
C GLU A 27 -13.01 23.73 -42.32
N ASP A 28 -13.26 22.52 -42.85
CA ASP A 28 -14.60 21.95 -42.89
C ASP A 28 -15.11 21.66 -41.47
N SER A 29 -16.30 22.17 -41.18
CA SER A 29 -17.07 21.88 -39.96
C SER A 29 -17.43 20.39 -39.80
N SER A 30 -17.38 19.58 -40.86
CA SER A 30 -17.56 18.13 -40.77
C SER A 30 -16.33 17.43 -40.17
N ALA A 31 -15.14 18.05 -40.22
CA ALA A 31 -13.90 17.49 -39.70
C ALA A 31 -13.85 17.58 -38.17
N LYS A 32 -14.25 16.49 -37.52
CA LYS A 32 -14.25 16.34 -36.05
C LYS A 32 -13.07 15.50 -35.57
N LEU A 33 -12.71 15.70 -34.30
CA LEU A 33 -11.76 14.85 -33.59
C LEU A 33 -12.47 13.61 -33.03
N SER A 34 -11.70 12.57 -32.75
CA SER A 34 -12.16 11.39 -32.01
C SER A 34 -11.31 11.21 -30.75
N PHE A 35 -11.89 10.67 -29.68
CA PHE A 35 -11.23 10.48 -28.39
C PHE A 35 -11.14 8.99 -28.06
N SER A 36 -10.06 8.56 -27.41
CA SER A 36 -9.93 7.17 -26.96
C SER A 36 -10.95 6.77 -25.89
N SER A 37 -11.57 7.74 -25.20
CA SER A 37 -12.66 7.56 -24.25
C SER A 37 -13.58 8.77 -24.28
N ASN A 38 -14.82 8.63 -23.76
CA ASN A 38 -15.76 9.73 -23.58
C ASN A 38 -15.69 10.38 -22.18
N GLU A 39 -15.14 9.65 -21.21
CA GLU A 39 -14.91 10.08 -19.84
C GLU A 39 -13.63 9.43 -19.32
N ILE A 40 -12.80 10.22 -18.64
CA ILE A 40 -11.59 9.75 -17.95
C ILE A 40 -11.90 9.74 -16.47
N PHE A 41 -11.79 8.56 -15.86
CA PHE A 41 -12.04 8.36 -14.45
C PHE A 41 -10.72 8.28 -13.66
N PHE A 42 -10.69 8.96 -12.52
CA PHE A 42 -9.58 8.98 -11.58
C PHE A 42 -10.06 8.33 -10.29
N ASP A 43 -9.52 7.15 -9.97
CA ASP A 43 -9.83 6.47 -8.71
C ASP A 43 -9.31 7.26 -7.52
N THR A 44 -9.96 7.11 -6.37
CA THR A 44 -9.85 7.97 -5.19
C THR A 44 -8.40 8.11 -4.74
N LEU A 45 -7.92 9.35 -4.64
CA LEU A 45 -6.55 9.69 -4.27
C LEU A 45 -6.50 10.30 -2.88
N PHE A 46 -5.76 9.68 -1.98
CA PHE A 46 -5.18 10.41 -0.87
C PHE A 46 -4.10 11.35 -1.42
N LYS A 47 -4.17 12.64 -1.08
CA LYS A 47 -3.13 13.64 -1.48
C LYS A 47 -1.74 13.16 -1.01
N GLY A 48 -0.62 13.60 -1.62
CA GLY A 48 0.72 13.31 -1.08
C GLY A 48 1.40 12.02 -1.54
N ILE A 49 0.71 11.10 -2.20
CA ILE A 49 1.31 9.90 -2.79
C ILE A 49 0.90 9.80 -4.26
N GLY A 50 1.60 10.57 -5.09
CA GLY A 50 1.32 10.62 -6.51
C GLY A 50 0.00 11.31 -6.84
N SER A 51 -0.01 12.03 -7.95
CA SER A 51 -1.25 12.32 -8.64
C SER A 51 -1.63 11.12 -9.50
N ALA A 52 -2.91 10.72 -9.51
CA ALA A 52 -3.35 9.80 -10.58
C ALA A 52 -3.21 10.56 -11.89
N THR A 53 -2.24 10.11 -12.68
CA THR A 53 -2.01 10.62 -14.03
C THR A 53 -2.65 9.64 -14.99
N GLN A 54 -3.68 10.08 -15.71
CA GLN A 54 -4.35 9.28 -16.72
C GLN A 54 -3.90 9.71 -18.11
N ARG A 55 -3.57 8.73 -18.96
CA ARG A 55 -3.19 8.96 -20.35
C ARG A 55 -4.36 8.63 -21.28
N PHE A 56 -4.65 9.53 -22.21
CA PHE A 56 -5.61 9.29 -23.28
C PHE A 56 -5.15 9.95 -24.58
N ASN A 57 -5.72 9.50 -25.69
CA ASN A 57 -5.36 9.97 -27.01
C ASN A 57 -6.52 10.73 -27.65
N VAL A 58 -6.16 11.75 -28.43
CA VAL A 58 -7.06 12.50 -29.30
C VAL A 58 -6.60 12.28 -30.74
N TYR A 59 -7.51 11.85 -31.59
CA TYR A 59 -7.23 11.45 -32.96
C TYR A 59 -7.82 12.45 -33.94
N ASN A 60 -7.08 12.69 -35.02
CA ASN A 60 -7.63 13.27 -36.24
C ASN A 60 -7.96 12.14 -37.24
N PRO A 61 -9.21 11.67 -37.30
CA PRO A 61 -9.60 10.62 -38.23
C PRO A 61 -9.64 11.10 -39.69
N ASN A 62 -9.52 12.40 -39.95
CA ASN A 62 -9.58 12.97 -41.29
C ASN A 62 -8.25 12.74 -42.04
N SER A 63 -8.27 12.75 -43.37
CA SER A 63 -7.07 12.60 -44.19
C SER A 63 -6.22 13.87 -44.25
N GLN A 64 -6.84 15.04 -44.09
CA GLN A 64 -6.17 16.33 -44.07
C GLN A 64 -5.79 16.72 -42.62
N PRO A 65 -4.70 17.49 -42.43
CA PRO A 65 -4.36 18.02 -41.13
C PRO A 65 -5.44 18.99 -40.64
N VAL A 66 -5.62 19.07 -39.32
CA VAL A 66 -6.54 20.00 -38.66
C VAL A 66 -5.76 20.96 -37.76
N LYS A 67 -6.27 22.18 -37.63
CA LYS A 67 -5.79 23.14 -36.63
C LYS A 67 -6.79 23.24 -35.50
N ILE A 68 -6.44 22.66 -34.36
CA ILE A 68 -7.21 22.73 -33.13
C ILE A 68 -7.01 24.14 -32.57
N SER A 69 -8.02 24.98 -32.70
CA SER A 69 -8.00 26.37 -32.26
C SER A 69 -7.71 26.47 -30.77
N THR A 70 -8.28 25.58 -29.96
CA THR A 70 -8.07 25.55 -28.51
C THR A 70 -8.24 24.15 -27.95
N VAL A 71 -7.33 23.76 -27.07
CA VAL A 71 -7.45 22.66 -26.10
C VAL A 71 -7.33 23.28 -24.73
N GLN A 72 -8.36 23.21 -23.88
CA GLN A 72 -8.31 23.82 -22.55
C GLN A 72 -9.18 23.09 -21.53
N LEU A 73 -8.80 23.16 -20.25
CA LEU A 73 -9.70 22.84 -19.16
C LEU A 73 -10.80 23.90 -19.03
N GLU A 74 -12.06 23.49 -18.87
CA GLU A 74 -13.18 24.42 -18.68
C GLU A 74 -13.09 25.14 -17.33
N GLY A 75 -12.60 24.48 -16.29
CA GLY A 75 -12.31 25.12 -14.99
C GLY A 75 -11.14 26.11 -15.01
N GLY A 76 -10.35 26.16 -16.09
CA GLY A 76 -9.20 27.07 -16.23
C GLY A 76 -8.21 26.96 -15.06
N SER A 77 -7.90 28.09 -14.42
CA SER A 77 -7.01 28.13 -13.24
C SER A 77 -7.64 27.60 -11.95
N SER A 78 -8.97 27.50 -11.90
CA SER A 78 -9.71 26.91 -10.78
C SER A 78 -9.92 25.41 -10.95
N SER A 79 -9.46 24.84 -12.07
CA SER A 79 -9.55 23.40 -12.28
C SER A 79 -8.68 22.66 -11.26
N PRO A 80 -9.22 21.62 -10.61
CA PRO A 80 -8.42 20.70 -9.82
C PRO A 80 -7.57 19.76 -10.69
N TYR A 81 -7.67 19.86 -12.02
CA TYR A 81 -6.88 19.08 -12.96
C TYR A 81 -5.72 19.89 -13.55
N SER A 82 -4.60 19.23 -13.83
CA SER A 82 -3.53 19.74 -14.69
C SER A 82 -3.34 18.87 -15.92
N LEU A 83 -2.96 19.49 -17.05
CA LEU A 83 -2.71 18.78 -18.30
C LEU A 83 -1.24 18.86 -18.72
N ASN A 84 -0.77 17.78 -19.34
CA ASN A 84 0.41 17.75 -20.17
C ASN A 84 0.00 17.28 -21.57
N ILE A 85 0.24 18.12 -22.58
CA ILE A 85 -0.21 17.94 -23.96
C ILE A 85 1.03 17.70 -24.83
N ASP A 86 1.19 16.47 -25.35
CA ASP A 86 2.36 15.99 -26.09
C ASP A 86 3.72 16.36 -25.47
N GLY A 87 3.84 16.12 -24.16
CA GLY A 87 5.07 16.37 -23.41
C GLY A 87 5.20 17.81 -22.89
N ARG A 88 4.26 18.71 -23.19
CA ARG A 88 4.27 20.10 -22.71
C ARG A 88 3.24 20.32 -21.59
N PRO A 89 3.67 20.65 -20.35
CA PRO A 89 2.75 21.02 -19.27
C PRO A 89 1.98 22.31 -19.63
N ALA A 90 0.67 22.21 -19.86
CA ALA A 90 -0.19 23.34 -20.23
C ALA A 90 -1.68 23.01 -20.04
N ASN A 91 -2.39 23.79 -19.23
CA ASN A 91 -3.84 23.67 -19.04
C ASN A 91 -4.67 24.30 -20.17
N SER A 92 -4.00 25.04 -21.06
CA SER A 92 -4.57 25.59 -22.29
C SER A 92 -3.49 25.70 -23.36
N VAL A 93 -3.80 25.23 -24.55
CA VAL A 93 -2.97 25.37 -25.76
C VAL A 93 -3.86 25.86 -26.89
N SER A 94 -3.35 26.81 -27.68
CA SER A 94 -4.03 27.35 -28.84
C SER A 94 -3.29 27.03 -30.13
N GLY A 95 -4.05 26.89 -31.23
CA GLY A 95 -3.50 26.67 -32.56
C GLY A 95 -2.68 25.39 -32.71
N TYR A 96 -3.03 24.33 -31.98
CA TYR A 96 -2.34 23.04 -32.06
C TYR A 96 -2.60 22.39 -33.43
N GLU A 97 -1.55 21.96 -34.11
CA GLU A 97 -1.65 21.36 -35.45
C GLU A 97 -1.54 19.84 -35.34
N LEU A 98 -2.57 19.12 -35.80
CA LEU A 98 -2.62 17.66 -35.77
C LEU A 98 -2.73 17.11 -37.19
N ASN A 99 -1.77 16.27 -37.59
CA ASN A 99 -1.73 15.73 -38.95
C ASN A 99 -2.95 14.84 -39.26
N GLY A 100 -3.22 14.63 -40.54
CA GLY A 100 -4.23 13.68 -40.98
C GLY A 100 -3.86 12.26 -40.55
N LYS A 101 -4.84 11.50 -40.06
CA LYS A 101 -4.66 10.12 -39.58
C LYS A 101 -3.65 9.98 -38.42
N ASP A 102 -3.41 11.06 -37.69
CA ASP A 102 -2.46 11.12 -36.60
C ASP A 102 -3.18 11.32 -35.24
N SER A 103 -2.41 11.23 -34.16
CA SER A 103 -2.89 11.36 -32.80
C SER A 103 -1.97 12.20 -31.93
N MET A 104 -2.56 12.88 -30.96
CA MET A 104 -1.86 13.48 -29.84
C MET A 104 -2.18 12.72 -28.55
N PHE A 105 -1.22 12.69 -27.63
CA PHE A 105 -1.43 12.13 -26.28
C PHE A 105 -1.55 13.27 -25.27
N ILE A 106 -2.45 13.08 -24.32
CA ILE A 106 -2.64 14.00 -23.20
C ILE A 106 -2.55 13.19 -21.91
N PHE A 107 -1.77 13.70 -20.97
CA PHE A 107 -1.80 13.27 -19.58
C PHE A 107 -2.62 14.27 -18.79
N ALA A 108 -3.61 13.79 -18.07
CA ALA A 108 -4.36 14.59 -17.11
C ALA A 108 -4.03 14.11 -15.70
N GLU A 109 -3.88 15.07 -14.80
CA GLU A 109 -3.45 14.89 -13.43
C GLU A 109 -4.53 15.49 -12.51
N LEU A 110 -4.99 14.77 -11.48
CA LEU A 110 -5.95 15.29 -10.49
C LEU A 110 -5.25 15.74 -9.21
N LYS A 111 -5.55 16.95 -8.73
CA LYS A 111 -5.11 17.53 -7.46
C LYS A 111 -6.30 17.83 -6.56
N ILE A 112 -6.33 17.17 -5.40
CA ILE A 112 -7.42 17.31 -4.41
C ILE A 112 -7.19 18.53 -3.51
N ASP A 113 -8.24 19.35 -3.36
CA ASP A 113 -8.28 20.47 -2.42
C ASP A 113 -8.50 19.96 -1.00
N GLN A 114 -7.56 20.25 -0.11
CA GLN A 114 -7.57 19.82 1.29
C GLN A 114 -8.42 20.70 2.21
N SER A 115 -8.96 21.82 1.72
CA SER A 115 -9.91 22.65 2.48
C SER A 115 -11.35 22.09 2.47
N LYS A 116 -11.58 21.02 1.70
CA LYS A 116 -12.88 20.37 1.52
C LYS A 116 -13.15 19.33 2.60
N PRO A 117 -14.44 18.95 2.82
CA PRO A 117 -14.84 18.04 3.89
C PRO A 117 -14.15 16.68 3.78
N SER A 118 -14.09 16.01 4.92
CA SER A 118 -13.47 14.70 5.07
C SER A 118 -14.27 13.54 4.47
N ASN A 119 -15.53 13.79 4.11
CA ASN A 119 -16.34 12.82 3.36
C ASN A 119 -15.92 12.77 1.89
N PRO A 120 -15.88 11.58 1.25
CA PRO A 120 -15.61 11.46 -0.17
C PRO A 120 -16.52 12.36 -1.00
N TYR A 121 -15.92 13.12 -1.92
CA TYR A 121 -16.64 14.03 -2.82
C TYR A 121 -16.21 13.85 -4.26
N ILE A 122 -17.14 14.09 -5.19
CA ILE A 122 -16.86 13.95 -6.63
C ILE A 122 -16.26 15.24 -7.17
N VAL A 123 -15.11 15.11 -7.83
CA VAL A 123 -14.43 16.18 -8.53
C VAL A 123 -14.66 16.03 -10.03
N LYS A 124 -15.09 17.09 -10.72
CA LYS A 124 -15.40 17.05 -12.16
C LYS A 124 -14.80 18.25 -12.89
N ASP A 125 -14.36 18.02 -14.12
CA ASP A 125 -14.07 19.05 -15.10
C ASP A 125 -14.24 18.48 -16.52
N SER A 126 -13.99 19.28 -17.55
CA SER A 126 -13.97 18.87 -18.95
C SER A 126 -12.80 19.51 -19.67
N ILE A 127 -12.21 18.78 -20.61
CA ILE A 127 -11.29 19.35 -21.59
C ILE A 127 -12.10 19.72 -22.83
N LYS A 128 -12.12 21.02 -23.16
CA LYS A 128 -12.76 21.56 -24.35
C LYS A 128 -11.77 21.58 -25.51
N PHE A 129 -12.23 21.05 -26.64
CA PHE A 129 -11.56 21.11 -27.94
C PHE A 129 -12.39 21.98 -28.88
N LEU A 130 -11.77 22.98 -29.49
CA LEU A 130 -12.36 23.79 -30.56
C LEU A 130 -11.60 23.53 -31.87
N THR A 131 -12.28 23.01 -32.88
CA THR A 131 -11.69 22.71 -34.20
C THR A 131 -12.72 22.99 -35.30
N ASN A 132 -12.41 23.89 -36.23
CA ASN A 132 -13.31 24.26 -37.34
C ASN A 132 -14.74 24.63 -36.89
N GLY A 133 -14.87 25.32 -35.76
CA GLY A 133 -16.15 25.68 -35.15
C GLY A 133 -16.82 24.55 -34.34
N ASN A 134 -16.35 23.32 -34.41
CA ASN A 134 -16.82 22.21 -33.58
C ASN A 134 -16.31 22.36 -32.15
N ARG A 135 -17.23 22.30 -31.19
CA ARG A 135 -16.93 22.22 -29.76
C ARG A 135 -17.12 20.77 -29.29
N GLN A 136 -16.04 20.12 -28.88
CA GLN A 136 -16.06 18.77 -28.34
C GLN A 136 -15.51 18.77 -26.92
N PHE A 137 -16.05 17.91 -26.07
CA PHE A 137 -15.67 17.83 -24.66
C PHE A 137 -15.28 16.41 -24.31
N LEU A 138 -14.15 16.27 -23.61
CA LEU A 138 -13.78 15.05 -22.91
C LEU A 138 -14.01 15.28 -21.41
N ARG A 139 -14.84 14.43 -20.79
CA ARG A 139 -15.20 14.58 -19.37
C ARG A 139 -14.12 14.00 -18.47
N LEU A 140 -13.84 14.68 -17.36
CA LEU A 140 -12.95 14.22 -16.30
C LEU A 140 -13.77 14.07 -15.01
N LYS A 141 -13.61 12.93 -14.33
CA LYS A 141 -14.30 12.62 -13.08
C LYS A 141 -13.36 11.89 -12.13
N GLY A 142 -13.33 12.31 -10.87
CA GLY A 142 -12.60 11.59 -9.81
C GLY A 142 -13.24 11.77 -8.44
N TYR A 143 -12.69 11.09 -7.45
CA TYR A 143 -13.08 11.19 -6.04
C TYR A 143 -11.96 11.84 -5.22
N GLY A 144 -12.32 12.76 -4.33
CA GLY A 144 -11.41 13.41 -3.38
C GLY A 144 -11.83 13.15 -1.94
N GLN A 145 -10.85 13.01 -1.05
CA GLN A 145 -11.06 12.89 0.40
C GLN A 145 -9.94 13.63 1.15
N GLN A 146 -10.29 14.28 2.25
CA GLN A 146 -9.28 14.87 3.14
C GLN A 146 -8.58 13.76 3.93
N ALA A 147 -7.24 13.81 3.97
CA ALA A 147 -6.43 12.89 4.76
C ALA A 147 -5.37 13.64 5.58
N LYS A 148 -5.01 13.06 6.73
CA LYS A 148 -3.91 13.48 7.59
C LYS A 148 -2.66 12.68 7.22
N PHE A 149 -1.56 13.37 6.97
CA PHE A 149 -0.31 12.78 6.53
C PHE A 149 0.71 12.76 7.65
N TYR A 150 1.35 11.60 7.83
CA TYR A 150 2.50 11.42 8.69
C TYR A 150 3.67 11.01 7.81
N ASN A 151 4.66 11.89 7.71
CA ASN A 151 5.85 11.70 6.90
C ASN A 151 7.05 12.06 7.76
N ASP A 152 7.79 11.04 8.20
CA ASP A 152 8.88 11.18 9.17
C ASP A 152 8.45 11.99 10.40
N THR A 153 7.36 11.54 11.04
CA THR A 153 6.66 12.30 12.09
C THR A 153 6.77 11.63 13.44
N VAL A 154 7.08 12.40 14.49
CA VAL A 154 7.01 11.96 15.89
C VAL A 154 5.76 12.57 16.54
N VAL A 155 4.88 11.73 17.06
CA VAL A 155 3.72 12.13 17.86
C VAL A 155 4.15 12.25 19.31
N THR A 156 4.26 13.50 19.78
CA THR A 156 4.81 13.86 21.10
C THR A 156 3.75 14.18 22.15
N SER A 157 2.47 14.08 21.80
CA SER A 157 1.36 14.26 22.72
C SER A 157 0.19 13.36 22.32
N ASN A 158 -0.64 13.00 23.30
CA ASN A 158 -1.75 12.08 23.07
C ASN A 158 -2.62 12.54 21.89
N GLU A 159 -2.84 11.65 20.94
CA GLU A 159 -3.64 11.91 19.76
C GLU A 159 -4.81 10.91 19.67
N THR A 160 -5.95 11.38 19.16
CA THR A 160 -7.09 10.52 18.84
C THR A 160 -7.34 10.52 17.34
N TRP A 161 -7.39 9.32 16.78
CA TRP A 161 -7.77 9.06 15.39
C TRP A 161 -9.23 8.62 15.32
N GLN A 162 -9.96 9.17 14.35
CA GLN A 162 -11.41 8.99 14.21
C GLN A 162 -11.76 8.75 12.75
N SER A 163 -12.79 7.95 12.48
CA SER A 163 -13.31 7.62 11.14
C SER A 163 -13.71 8.83 10.29
N SER A 164 -13.92 9.98 10.91
CA SER A 164 -14.13 11.25 10.19
C SER A 164 -12.89 11.72 9.43
N ASN A 165 -11.71 11.11 9.60
CA ASN A 165 -10.51 11.43 8.84
C ASN A 165 -9.89 10.16 8.27
N THR A 166 -9.22 10.27 7.13
CA THR A 166 -8.31 9.23 6.67
C THR A 166 -6.89 9.53 7.11
N TYR A 167 -6.15 8.51 7.54
CA TYR A 167 -4.78 8.64 8.01
C TYR A 167 -3.84 7.97 7.01
N VAL A 168 -2.75 8.66 6.65
CA VAL A 168 -1.83 8.18 5.62
C VAL A 168 -0.39 8.33 6.11
N ILE A 169 0.31 7.22 6.18
CA ILE A 169 1.71 7.13 6.61
C ILE A 169 2.57 7.01 5.36
N VAL A 170 3.37 8.03 5.07
CA VAL A 170 4.18 8.11 3.85
C VAL A 170 5.53 7.42 4.06
N ASP A 171 6.24 7.79 5.11
CA ASP A 171 7.51 7.17 5.47
C ASP A 171 7.35 6.54 6.86
N GLN A 172 8.03 7.04 7.87
CA GLN A 172 7.86 6.56 9.24
C GLN A 172 7.01 7.49 10.09
N MET A 173 6.32 6.90 11.06
CA MET A 173 5.65 7.58 12.15
C MET A 173 6.06 6.94 13.47
N LEU A 174 6.45 7.73 14.46
CA LEU A 174 6.74 7.27 15.82
C LEU A 174 5.70 7.82 16.80
N VAL A 175 5.05 6.94 17.54
CA VAL A 175 4.33 7.30 18.77
C VAL A 175 5.33 7.29 19.92
N ASP A 176 5.68 8.47 20.42
CA ASP A 176 6.77 8.64 21.39
C ASP A 176 6.46 7.97 22.75
N GLU A 177 7.49 7.82 23.58
CA GLU A 177 7.34 7.25 24.93
C GLU A 177 6.33 8.05 25.76
N ASP A 178 5.57 7.33 26.59
CA ASP A 178 4.49 7.87 27.42
C ASP A 178 3.37 8.62 26.66
N VAL A 179 3.36 8.57 25.32
CA VAL A 179 2.28 9.07 24.48
C VAL A 179 1.30 7.93 24.15
N THR A 180 0.01 8.24 24.20
CA THR A 180 -1.06 7.33 23.78
C THR A 180 -1.66 7.77 22.45
N LEU A 181 -1.61 6.88 21.46
CA LEU A 181 -2.39 6.97 20.24
C LEU A 181 -3.70 6.18 20.40
N SER A 182 -4.83 6.87 20.45
CA SER A 182 -6.17 6.26 20.54
C SER A 182 -6.83 6.23 19.17
N ILE A 183 -7.18 5.07 18.67
CA ILE A 183 -7.81 4.90 17.35
C ILE A 183 -9.22 4.37 17.56
N GLN A 184 -10.20 5.13 17.08
CA GLN A 184 -11.62 4.81 17.24
C GLN A 184 -12.12 3.92 16.09
N GLU A 185 -13.26 3.26 16.32
CA GLU A 185 -13.96 2.44 15.34
C GLU A 185 -14.16 3.09 13.97
N GLY A 186 -14.15 2.26 12.92
CA GLY A 186 -14.29 2.66 11.52
C GLY A 186 -13.14 3.49 10.96
N THR A 187 -12.03 3.65 11.68
CA THR A 187 -10.87 4.41 11.17
C THR A 187 -10.10 3.61 10.14
N GLU A 188 -9.84 4.21 8.98
CA GLU A 188 -8.97 3.67 7.93
C GLU A 188 -7.60 4.36 7.93
N ILE A 189 -6.55 3.54 7.91
CA ILE A 189 -5.15 3.95 7.94
C ILE A 189 -4.42 3.29 6.76
N TYR A 190 -3.73 4.12 5.98
CA TYR A 190 -3.05 3.69 4.75
C TYR A 190 -1.54 3.88 4.87
N GLY A 191 -0.77 2.84 4.59
CA GLY A 191 0.69 2.88 4.48
C GLY A 191 1.16 2.94 3.02
N THR A 192 2.20 3.75 2.75
CA THR A 192 2.89 3.71 1.46
C THR A 192 4.02 2.70 1.38
N GLY A 193 4.60 2.55 0.19
CA GLY A 193 5.76 1.70 -0.01
C GLY A 193 6.90 2.11 0.93
N GLY A 194 7.21 1.25 1.89
CA GLY A 194 8.23 1.51 2.92
C GLY A 194 7.69 2.10 4.23
N ALA A 195 6.40 2.46 4.30
CA ALA A 195 5.85 3.13 5.46
C ALA A 195 5.76 2.23 6.70
N LEU A 196 6.13 2.76 7.87
CA LEU A 196 6.20 2.02 9.14
C LEU A 196 5.66 2.87 10.30
N ILE A 197 4.84 2.25 11.15
CA ILE A 197 4.39 2.86 12.41
C ILE A 197 5.20 2.23 13.54
N PHE A 198 6.05 3.04 14.17
CA PHE A 198 6.74 2.71 15.41
C PHE A 198 5.90 3.13 16.61
N ILE A 199 5.83 2.27 17.61
CA ILE A 199 5.15 2.53 18.87
C ILE A 199 6.17 2.39 19.99
N ALA A 200 6.66 3.50 20.55
CA ALA A 200 7.43 3.55 21.79
C ALA A 200 6.53 3.79 23.01
N GLY A 201 5.41 4.50 22.83
CA GLY A 201 4.39 4.70 23.86
C GLY A 201 3.33 3.59 23.90
N THR A 202 2.07 3.98 23.72
CA THR A 202 0.90 3.08 23.80
C THR A 202 -0.01 3.28 22.61
N MET A 203 -0.45 2.18 21.99
CA MET A 203 -1.53 2.16 21.00
C MET A 203 -2.80 1.55 21.61
N GLN A 204 -3.90 2.29 21.50
CA GLN A 204 -5.25 1.86 21.90
C GLN A 204 -6.16 1.90 20.67
N ALA A 205 -6.23 0.81 19.91
CA ALA A 205 -7.09 0.69 18.73
C ALA A 205 -8.33 -0.11 19.07
N GLN A 206 -9.48 0.56 19.18
CA GLN A 206 -10.73 -0.06 19.64
C GLN A 206 -11.82 0.13 18.60
N GLY A 207 -11.91 -0.83 17.68
CA GLY A 207 -13.01 -0.94 16.73
C GLY A 207 -14.20 -1.73 17.27
N THR A 208 -15.19 -1.91 16.42
CA THR A 208 -16.33 -2.81 16.65
C THR A 208 -16.50 -3.78 15.49
N LYS A 209 -17.36 -4.78 15.66
CA LYS A 209 -17.64 -5.77 14.60
C LYS A 209 -18.22 -5.10 13.36
N GLU A 210 -19.08 -4.11 13.58
CA GLU A 210 -19.74 -3.33 12.54
C GLU A 210 -18.77 -2.36 11.88
N ASP A 211 -17.94 -1.69 12.67
CA ASP A 211 -17.00 -0.67 12.22
C ASP A 211 -15.55 -1.01 12.66
N PRO A 212 -14.90 -1.97 11.99
CA PRO A 212 -13.53 -2.35 12.32
C PRO A 212 -12.54 -1.24 11.96
N ILE A 213 -11.41 -1.20 12.67
CA ILE A 213 -10.25 -0.36 12.30
C ILE A 213 -9.46 -1.09 11.23
N VAL A 214 -8.99 -0.40 10.19
CA VAL A 214 -8.27 -1.03 9.06
C VAL A 214 -6.92 -0.35 8.82
N PHE A 215 -5.84 -1.13 8.90
CA PHE A 215 -4.49 -0.77 8.44
C PHE A 215 -4.18 -1.52 7.14
N GLN A 216 -3.91 -0.79 6.05
CA GLN A 216 -3.72 -1.38 4.73
C GLN A 216 -2.77 -0.60 3.80
N GLY A 217 -2.44 -1.18 2.64
CA GLY A 217 -1.68 -0.49 1.61
C GLY A 217 -2.48 0.65 0.98
N HIS A 218 -1.82 1.75 0.62
CA HIS A 218 -2.47 2.92 0.02
C HIS A 218 -2.96 2.75 -1.42
N ARG A 219 -2.64 1.63 -2.10
CA ARG A 219 -2.88 1.46 -3.55
C ARG A 219 -4.35 1.08 -3.76
N PRO A 220 -5.19 1.98 -4.32
CA PRO A 220 -6.62 1.70 -4.47
C PRO A 220 -6.94 0.80 -5.67
N GLU A 221 -5.98 0.57 -6.57
CA GLU A 221 -6.25 -0.11 -7.82
C GLU A 221 -6.54 -1.60 -7.62
N ASP A 222 -7.56 -2.14 -8.30
CA ASP A 222 -8.00 -3.54 -8.15
C ASP A 222 -6.87 -4.58 -8.28
N SER A 223 -5.86 -4.30 -9.11
CA SER A 223 -4.71 -5.18 -9.29
C SER A 223 -3.82 -5.31 -8.05
N TYR A 224 -3.93 -4.38 -7.10
CA TYR A 224 -3.21 -4.35 -5.84
C TYR A 224 -4.03 -4.90 -4.66
N ASN A 225 -5.32 -5.21 -4.86
CA ASN A 225 -6.14 -5.82 -3.82
C ASN A 225 -5.52 -7.14 -3.32
N ASN A 226 -5.29 -7.22 -2.02
CA ASN A 226 -4.66 -8.35 -1.32
C ASN A 226 -3.21 -8.64 -1.77
N VAL A 227 -2.53 -7.69 -2.42
CA VAL A 227 -1.11 -7.84 -2.75
C VAL A 227 -0.29 -7.51 -1.50
N PRO A 228 0.51 -8.45 -0.96
CA PRO A 228 1.31 -8.23 0.23
C PRO A 228 2.50 -7.29 -0.02
N GLY A 229 3.05 -6.69 1.05
CA GLY A 229 4.28 -5.91 1.00
C GLY A 229 4.13 -4.46 0.53
N GLN A 230 2.94 -3.90 0.60
CA GLN A 230 2.67 -2.50 0.22
C GLN A 230 3.15 -1.48 1.25
N TRP A 231 3.38 -1.92 2.50
CA TRP A 231 3.91 -1.12 3.61
C TRP A 231 4.63 -2.05 4.61
N GLN A 232 5.40 -1.51 5.56
CA GLN A 232 6.22 -2.31 6.46
C GLN A 232 5.41 -3.00 7.55
N GLY A 233 4.49 -2.28 8.20
CA GLY A 233 3.69 -2.81 9.30
C GLY A 233 3.62 -1.94 10.55
N LEU A 234 3.26 -2.58 11.68
CA LEU A 234 3.31 -2.01 13.02
C LEU A 234 4.51 -2.57 13.79
N HIS A 235 5.30 -1.70 14.43
CA HIS A 235 6.47 -2.11 15.22
C HIS A 235 6.38 -1.53 16.64
N PHE A 236 6.06 -2.40 17.59
CA PHE A 236 6.06 -2.11 19.02
C PHE A 236 7.48 -2.22 19.57
N LEU A 237 8.04 -1.09 19.99
CA LEU A 237 9.42 -0.94 20.45
C LEU A 237 9.59 -1.43 21.89
N PRO A 238 10.85 -1.61 22.35
CA PRO A 238 11.14 -2.08 23.72
C PRO A 238 10.43 -1.28 24.80
N THR A 239 10.30 0.04 24.65
CA THR A 239 9.70 0.93 25.67
C THR A 239 8.17 0.93 25.68
N SER A 240 7.53 0.37 24.64
CA SER A 240 6.07 0.32 24.56
C SER A 240 5.44 -0.59 25.60
N LYS A 241 4.25 -0.20 26.06
CA LYS A 241 3.51 -0.91 27.12
C LYS A 241 2.01 -0.75 26.94
N ASN A 242 1.25 -1.73 27.44
CA ASN A 242 -0.22 -1.71 27.51
C ASN A 242 -0.89 -1.49 26.15
N ASN A 243 -0.39 -2.09 25.07
CA ASN A 243 -1.00 -1.92 23.75
C ASN A 243 -2.21 -2.85 23.60
N PHE A 244 -3.32 -2.31 23.10
CA PHE A 244 -4.56 -3.05 22.92
C PHE A 244 -5.15 -2.77 21.54
N LEU A 245 -5.43 -3.84 20.80
CA LEU A 245 -6.10 -3.80 19.51
C LEU A 245 -7.32 -4.70 19.56
N SER A 246 -8.50 -4.13 19.30
CA SER A 246 -9.75 -4.88 19.18
C SER A 246 -10.51 -4.55 17.91
N TYR A 247 -11.06 -5.57 17.25
CA TYR A 247 -11.79 -5.41 15.97
C TYR A 247 -10.97 -4.61 14.95
N THR A 248 -9.75 -5.08 14.72
CA THR A 248 -8.78 -4.44 13.82
C THR A 248 -8.41 -5.40 12.70
N THR A 249 -8.37 -4.91 11.47
CA THR A 249 -7.79 -5.60 10.33
C THR A 249 -6.44 -4.97 9.98
N ILE A 250 -5.41 -5.80 9.81
CA ILE A 250 -4.08 -5.39 9.35
C ILE A 250 -3.76 -6.22 8.12
N THR A 251 -3.58 -5.58 6.97
CA THR A 251 -3.44 -6.29 5.70
C THR A 251 -2.36 -5.68 4.80
N GLU A 252 -1.84 -6.49 3.87
CA GLU A 252 -0.98 -6.06 2.75
C GLU A 252 0.39 -5.49 3.19
N GLY A 253 0.87 -5.86 4.37
CA GLY A 253 2.16 -5.43 4.92
C GLY A 253 3.30 -6.39 4.58
N ILE A 254 4.52 -6.06 5.03
CA ILE A 254 5.65 -6.98 5.06
C ILE A 254 5.59 -7.81 6.35
N VAL A 255 5.47 -7.15 7.50
CA VAL A 255 5.21 -7.77 8.79
C VAL A 255 3.98 -7.13 9.41
N GLY A 256 2.93 -7.88 9.75
CA GLY A 256 1.71 -7.28 10.30
C GLY A 256 1.94 -6.57 11.63
N ILE A 257 2.42 -7.33 12.62
CA ILE A 257 2.78 -6.84 13.94
C ILE A 257 4.16 -7.37 14.31
N ARG A 258 5.11 -6.47 14.56
CA ARG A 258 6.40 -6.77 15.18
C ARG A 258 6.40 -6.26 16.61
N VAL A 259 6.84 -7.08 17.56
CA VAL A 259 6.94 -6.72 18.97
C VAL A 259 8.35 -7.04 19.49
N ASP A 260 9.09 -5.98 19.83
CA ASP A 260 10.45 -6.09 20.35
C ASP A 260 10.47 -6.10 21.88
N SER A 261 11.19 -7.07 22.42
CA SER A 261 11.60 -7.28 23.81
C SER A 261 10.51 -7.07 24.86
N PHE A 262 10.81 -7.39 26.12
CA PHE A 262 9.94 -6.99 27.23
C PHE A 262 10.06 -5.48 27.49
N SER A 263 8.96 -4.84 27.90
CA SER A 263 8.93 -3.47 28.44
C SER A 263 9.82 -3.35 29.67
N THR A 264 9.74 -4.37 30.52
CA THR A 264 10.56 -4.55 31.71
C THR A 264 10.91 -6.03 31.81
N GLN A 265 12.12 -6.38 32.25
CA GLN A 265 12.51 -7.79 32.34
C GLN A 265 11.54 -8.58 33.22
N GLY A 266 10.97 -9.67 32.67
CA GLY A 266 10.02 -10.53 33.38
C GLY A 266 8.58 -10.01 33.40
N ASP A 267 8.21 -9.08 32.52
CA ASP A 267 6.85 -8.55 32.44
C ASP A 267 5.80 -9.65 32.21
N THR A 268 4.92 -9.84 33.19
CA THR A 268 3.80 -10.78 33.14
C THR A 268 2.57 -10.17 32.49
N ILE A 269 2.54 -8.85 32.31
CA ILE A 269 1.48 -8.16 31.59
C ILE A 269 1.78 -8.27 30.08
N PRO A 270 0.83 -8.73 29.26
CA PRO A 270 1.03 -8.74 27.82
C PRO A 270 1.30 -7.33 27.28
N LYS A 271 2.42 -7.17 26.59
CA LYS A 271 2.82 -5.91 25.95
C LYS A 271 1.83 -5.54 24.84
N VAL A 272 1.38 -6.54 24.09
CA VAL A 272 0.36 -6.42 23.05
C VAL A 272 -0.77 -7.41 23.34
N GLN A 273 -1.99 -6.88 23.40
CA GLN A 273 -3.22 -7.64 23.54
C GLN A 273 -4.07 -7.49 22.27
N LEU A 274 -4.44 -8.61 21.67
CA LEU A 274 -5.25 -8.69 20.46
C LEU A 274 -6.59 -9.36 20.78
N ASN A 275 -7.70 -8.74 20.37
CA ASN A 275 -9.05 -9.29 20.56
C ASN A 275 -9.90 -9.09 19.30
N ASN A 276 -10.35 -10.17 18.65
CA ASN A 276 -11.09 -10.04 17.38
C ASN A 276 -10.28 -9.32 16.28
N VAL A 277 -8.99 -9.63 16.15
CA VAL A 277 -8.11 -9.02 15.15
C VAL A 277 -7.96 -9.95 13.94
N HIS A 278 -7.87 -9.39 12.73
CA HIS A 278 -7.54 -10.13 11.51
C HIS A 278 -6.25 -9.58 10.91
N ILE A 279 -5.21 -10.41 10.85
CA ILE A 279 -3.93 -10.08 10.20
C ILE A 279 -3.81 -10.96 8.95
N LYS A 280 -3.63 -10.37 7.76
CA LYS A 280 -3.60 -11.15 6.51
C LYS A 280 -2.73 -10.56 5.41
N ASN A 281 -2.38 -11.39 4.42
CA ASN A 281 -1.67 -10.96 3.21
C ASN A 281 -0.34 -10.26 3.56
N MET A 282 0.56 -10.95 4.25
CA MET A 282 1.89 -10.42 4.60
C MET A 282 2.98 -11.05 3.75
N THR A 283 4.03 -10.31 3.39
CA THR A 283 5.17 -10.88 2.64
C THR A 283 6.14 -11.66 3.53
N ASN A 284 6.08 -11.50 4.84
CA ASN A 284 6.96 -12.20 5.78
C ASN A 284 6.15 -12.78 6.94
N TYR A 285 5.89 -12.00 7.99
CA TYR A 285 5.21 -12.50 9.19
C TYR A 285 3.86 -11.84 9.41
N GLY A 286 2.88 -12.60 9.88
CA GLY A 286 1.67 -12.01 10.47
C GLY A 286 2.02 -11.32 11.79
N ILE A 287 2.58 -12.08 12.73
CA ILE A 287 3.06 -11.61 14.03
C ILE A 287 4.50 -12.09 14.23
N LEU A 288 5.40 -11.17 14.59
CA LEU A 288 6.79 -11.46 14.92
C LEU A 288 7.15 -10.89 16.29
N GLY A 289 7.48 -11.76 17.24
CA GLY A 289 7.90 -11.40 18.58
C GLY A 289 9.37 -11.75 18.84
N PHE A 290 10.08 -10.85 19.53
CA PHE A 290 11.43 -11.09 20.05
C PHE A 290 11.41 -10.94 21.57
N SER A 291 11.63 -12.02 22.33
CA SER A 291 11.67 -11.99 23.81
C SER A 291 10.58 -11.11 24.43
N THR A 292 9.31 -11.37 24.10
CA THR A 292 8.21 -10.46 24.42
C THR A 292 6.98 -11.19 24.98
N ASN A 293 5.92 -10.44 25.32
CA ASN A 293 4.67 -10.97 25.86
C ASN A 293 3.48 -10.56 24.99
N ILE A 294 2.83 -11.52 24.33
CA ILE A 294 1.68 -11.30 23.43
C ILE A 294 0.51 -12.19 23.87
N LEU A 295 -0.65 -11.58 24.03
CA LEU A 295 -1.92 -12.28 24.25
C LEU A 295 -2.85 -12.01 23.07
N ALA A 296 -3.33 -13.05 22.41
CA ALA A 296 -4.34 -12.94 21.37
C ALA A 296 -5.55 -13.82 21.67
N THR A 297 -6.72 -13.26 21.43
CA THR A 297 -8.02 -13.91 21.63
C THR A 297 -8.91 -13.68 20.41
N ASN A 298 -9.62 -14.70 19.94
CA ASN A 298 -10.51 -14.61 18.77
C ASN A 298 -9.82 -13.98 17.54
N THR A 299 -8.54 -14.26 17.34
CA THR A 299 -7.71 -13.58 16.34
C THR A 299 -7.40 -14.52 15.18
N ILE A 300 -7.47 -14.01 13.96
CA ILE A 300 -7.15 -14.74 12.73
C ILE A 300 -5.85 -14.17 12.17
N VAL A 301 -4.89 -15.05 11.88
CA VAL A 301 -3.68 -14.71 11.13
C VAL A 301 -3.61 -15.64 9.92
N SER A 302 -3.59 -15.08 8.71
CA SER A 302 -3.74 -15.89 7.50
C SER A 302 -2.94 -15.37 6.31
N GLU A 303 -2.64 -16.23 5.35
CA GLU A 303 -2.09 -15.84 4.04
C GLU A 303 -0.81 -15.00 4.13
N SER A 304 0.18 -15.47 4.90
CA SER A 304 1.51 -14.83 4.96
C SER A 304 2.54 -15.68 4.19
N CYS A 305 3.45 -15.04 3.46
CA CYS A 305 4.48 -15.73 2.69
C CYS A 305 5.62 -16.32 3.54
N GLY A 306 5.75 -15.93 4.80
CA GLY A 306 6.57 -16.61 5.81
C GLY A 306 5.67 -17.18 6.91
N SER A 307 6.18 -17.36 8.12
CA SER A 307 5.35 -17.84 9.23
C SER A 307 4.21 -16.88 9.58
N LEU A 308 3.05 -17.43 9.94
CA LEU A 308 1.92 -16.63 10.44
C LEU A 308 2.28 -15.99 11.78
N VAL A 309 2.90 -16.76 12.69
CA VAL A 309 3.42 -16.26 13.96
C VAL A 309 4.80 -16.83 14.22
N SER A 310 5.74 -15.96 14.58
CA SER A 310 7.05 -16.35 15.08
C SER A 310 7.37 -15.69 16.41
N GLY A 311 7.75 -16.47 17.41
CA GLY A 311 8.29 -15.99 18.69
C GLY A 311 9.73 -16.46 18.88
N ILE A 312 10.68 -15.52 18.89
CA ILE A 312 12.12 -15.81 18.85
C ILE A 312 12.78 -15.30 20.13
N TYR A 313 13.85 -15.97 20.58
CA TYR A 313 14.61 -15.64 21.78
C TYR A 313 13.82 -15.77 23.10
N GLY A 314 12.78 -16.61 23.11
CA GLY A 314 11.90 -16.78 24.26
C GLY A 314 10.74 -15.77 24.31
N GLY A 315 10.07 -15.70 25.44
CA GLY A 315 8.87 -14.87 25.62
C GLY A 315 7.68 -15.61 26.19
N ASN A 316 6.55 -14.92 26.30
CA ASN A 316 5.26 -15.48 26.69
C ASN A 316 4.24 -15.21 25.57
N TYR A 317 3.72 -16.27 24.96
CA TYR A 317 2.81 -16.18 23.83
C TYR A 317 1.55 -16.97 24.13
N GLN A 318 0.41 -16.29 24.19
CA GLN A 318 -0.85 -16.88 24.63
C GLN A 318 -1.92 -16.67 23.55
N PHE A 319 -2.47 -17.76 23.04
CA PHE A 319 -3.46 -17.77 21.96
C PHE A 319 -4.68 -18.58 22.36
N PHE A 320 -5.84 -17.92 22.40
CA PHE A 320 -7.12 -18.53 22.75
C PHE A 320 -8.14 -18.28 21.64
N HIS A 321 -8.79 -19.34 21.15
CA HIS A 321 -9.79 -19.20 20.08
C HIS A 321 -9.24 -18.54 18.80
N CYS A 322 -7.98 -18.81 18.47
CA CYS A 322 -7.30 -18.24 17.32
C CYS A 322 -7.33 -19.17 16.11
N THR A 323 -7.21 -18.61 14.91
CA THR A 323 -7.06 -19.37 13.66
C THR A 323 -5.82 -18.90 12.92
N PHE A 324 -4.90 -19.81 12.68
CA PHE A 324 -3.68 -19.64 11.91
C PHE A 324 -3.83 -20.50 10.66
N ALA A 325 -4.07 -19.86 9.52
CA ALA A 325 -4.42 -20.56 8.27
C ALA A 325 -3.63 -20.05 7.06
N ASN A 326 -2.82 -20.90 6.44
CA ASN A 326 -2.05 -20.56 5.24
C ASN A 326 -2.39 -21.51 4.07
N ASN A 327 -3.55 -21.29 3.43
CA ASN A 327 -4.06 -22.18 2.37
C ASN A 327 -4.22 -21.49 1.00
N GLY A 328 -4.17 -20.16 0.93
CA GLY A 328 -4.42 -19.35 -0.26
C GLY A 328 -3.27 -18.41 -0.64
N CYS A 329 -2.14 -18.48 0.08
CA CYS A 329 -1.02 -17.59 -0.14
C CYS A 329 -0.40 -17.87 -1.52
N LYS A 330 -0.22 -16.83 -2.34
CA LYS A 330 0.28 -16.95 -3.73
C LYS A 330 1.79 -17.20 -3.81
N CYS A 331 2.47 -17.25 -2.68
CA CYS A 331 3.89 -17.44 -2.51
C CYS A 331 4.10 -18.78 -1.79
N SER A 332 5.08 -19.55 -2.24
CA SER A 332 5.50 -20.79 -1.57
C SER A 332 6.41 -20.43 -0.40
N SER A 333 6.01 -20.82 0.80
CA SER A 333 6.91 -20.89 1.96
C SER A 333 7.07 -22.34 2.38
N ASP A 334 8.24 -22.69 2.89
CA ASP A 334 8.48 -23.92 3.65
C ASP A 334 8.51 -23.60 5.18
N ASP A 335 8.20 -22.35 5.57
CA ASP A 335 8.17 -21.95 6.97
C ASP A 335 6.88 -22.42 7.66
N PRO A 336 6.96 -23.05 8.84
CA PRO A 336 5.77 -23.45 9.59
C PRO A 336 4.87 -22.23 9.89
N GLY A 337 3.55 -22.42 9.89
CA GLY A 337 2.61 -21.37 10.27
C GLY A 337 2.90 -20.76 11.65
N LEU A 338 3.26 -21.59 12.63
CA LEU A 338 3.61 -21.20 13.98
C LEU A 338 5.01 -21.71 14.35
N PHE A 339 5.91 -20.80 14.67
CA PHE A 339 7.29 -21.11 15.08
C PHE A 339 7.65 -20.41 16.39
N PHE A 340 8.14 -21.16 17.38
CA PHE A 340 8.60 -20.59 18.64
C PHE A 340 9.94 -21.19 19.06
N THR A 341 10.89 -20.35 19.45
CA THR A 341 12.23 -20.79 19.90
C THR A 341 12.77 -19.92 21.06
N ASN A 342 13.46 -20.57 22.00
CA ASN A 342 14.23 -19.93 23.07
C ASN A 342 15.73 -19.76 22.71
N ARG A 343 16.07 -19.79 21.41
CA ARG A 343 17.44 -19.62 20.91
C ARG A 343 18.17 -18.48 21.63
N VAL A 344 19.48 -18.62 21.79
CA VAL A 344 20.32 -17.58 22.37
C VAL A 344 20.41 -16.37 21.43
N LEU A 345 20.21 -15.17 21.99
CA LEU A 345 20.52 -13.91 21.35
C LEU A 345 21.99 -13.58 21.63
N GLU A 346 22.81 -13.53 20.58
CA GLU A 346 24.21 -13.11 20.67
C GLU A 346 24.30 -11.58 20.66
N ASP A 347 24.38 -10.97 21.83
CA ASP A 347 24.56 -9.52 21.96
C ASP A 347 26.05 -9.16 22.02
N PRO A 348 26.56 -8.29 21.13
CA PRO A 348 27.98 -7.91 21.11
C PRO A 348 28.48 -7.26 22.41
N ASP A 349 27.60 -6.58 23.15
CA ASP A 349 27.94 -5.79 24.34
C ASP A 349 27.58 -6.52 25.64
N ALA A 350 26.45 -7.22 25.66
CA ALA A 350 25.94 -7.94 26.84
C ALA A 350 26.26 -9.44 26.86
N GLY A 351 26.79 -9.99 25.75
CA GLY A 351 27.05 -11.42 25.60
C GLY A 351 25.78 -12.23 25.30
N PRO A 352 25.82 -13.57 25.45
CA PRO A 352 24.69 -14.43 25.14
C PRO A 352 23.53 -14.20 26.12
N ILE A 353 22.39 -13.75 25.59
CA ILE A 353 21.15 -13.53 26.33
C ILE A 353 20.16 -14.65 25.99
N SER A 354 19.45 -15.17 26.99
CA SER A 354 18.39 -16.17 26.79
C SER A 354 17.24 -15.94 27.77
N PHE A 355 16.03 -16.24 27.33
CA PHE A 355 14.81 -16.11 28.12
C PHE A 355 14.02 -17.41 28.08
N ASP A 356 13.22 -17.65 29.13
CA ASP A 356 12.26 -18.75 29.12
C ASP A 356 11.23 -18.52 28.00
N LEU A 357 10.80 -19.61 27.38
CA LEU A 357 9.74 -19.60 26.37
C LEU A 357 8.50 -20.27 26.94
N ASN A 358 7.40 -19.52 27.00
CA ASN A 358 6.10 -20.00 27.44
C ASN A 358 5.11 -19.83 26.29
N VAL A 359 4.50 -20.93 25.84
CA VAL A 359 3.51 -20.93 24.75
C VAL A 359 2.22 -21.57 25.23
N VAL A 360 1.11 -20.83 25.16
CA VAL A 360 -0.22 -21.37 25.39
C VAL A 360 -1.00 -21.29 24.08
N LEU A 361 -1.48 -22.44 23.61
CA LEU A 361 -2.33 -22.56 22.43
C LEU A 361 -3.55 -23.38 22.82
N GLU A 362 -4.71 -22.73 22.91
CA GLU A 362 -5.94 -23.36 23.35
C GLU A 362 -7.13 -23.03 22.45
N ASN A 363 -7.96 -24.04 22.16
CA ASN A 363 -9.17 -23.91 21.34
C ASN A 363 -8.91 -23.23 19.99
N SER A 364 -7.76 -23.49 19.39
CA SER A 364 -7.26 -22.79 18.21
C SER A 364 -7.01 -23.73 17.04
N ILE A 365 -6.82 -23.16 15.85
CA ILE A 365 -6.53 -23.88 14.61
C ILE A 365 -5.14 -23.46 14.12
N ALA A 366 -4.27 -24.41 13.80
CA ALA A 366 -3.03 -24.19 13.07
C ALA A 366 -3.00 -25.11 11.85
N TRP A 367 -3.13 -24.52 10.66
CA TRP A 367 -3.31 -25.25 9.41
C TRP A 367 -2.71 -24.53 8.21
N GLY A 368 -2.21 -25.27 7.24
CA GLY A 368 -1.65 -24.69 6.02
C GLY A 368 -1.16 -25.77 5.06
N SER A 369 -0.21 -25.42 4.19
CA SER A 369 0.38 -26.32 3.20
C SER A 369 1.45 -27.25 3.77
N ASP A 370 2.10 -26.88 4.87
CA ASP A 370 3.27 -27.60 5.38
C ASP A 370 2.88 -28.84 6.19
N GLU A 371 3.83 -29.77 6.34
CA GLU A 371 3.63 -30.98 7.14
C GLU A 371 3.56 -30.66 8.64
N GLU A 372 4.32 -29.65 9.07
CA GLU A 372 4.45 -29.20 10.45
C GLU A 372 4.09 -27.72 10.56
N GLU A 373 2.83 -27.40 10.84
CA GLU A 373 2.37 -26.01 11.00
C GLU A 373 2.61 -25.45 12.40
N PHE A 374 3.02 -26.29 13.36
CA PHE A 374 3.33 -25.87 14.72
C PHE A 374 4.66 -26.47 15.18
N ILE A 375 5.67 -25.61 15.31
CA ILE A 375 7.01 -25.99 15.73
C ILE A 375 7.39 -25.21 17.00
N LEU A 376 7.83 -25.96 18.01
CA LEU A 376 8.40 -25.45 19.25
C LEU A 376 9.82 -25.99 19.39
N ALA A 377 10.81 -25.12 19.23
CA ALA A 377 12.23 -25.46 19.29
C ALA A 377 12.85 -25.07 20.63
N ASN A 378 13.62 -25.99 21.22
CA ASN A 378 14.44 -25.74 22.39
C ASN A 378 15.91 -25.67 21.97
N GLU A 379 16.42 -24.46 21.81
CA GLU A 379 17.75 -24.14 21.28
C GLU A 379 18.58 -23.29 22.25
N GLY A 380 18.08 -23.04 23.46
CA GLY A 380 18.71 -22.23 24.48
C GLY A 380 18.80 -22.95 25.84
N PRO A 381 19.57 -22.40 26.79
CA PRO A 381 19.72 -22.98 28.13
C PRO A 381 18.54 -22.71 29.07
N LYS A 382 17.51 -22.00 28.59
CA LYS A 382 16.33 -21.58 29.36
C LYS A 382 15.15 -22.52 29.14
N ASP A 383 14.17 -22.48 30.04
CA ASP A 383 13.09 -23.45 29.99
C ASP A 383 12.14 -23.17 28.81
N VAL A 384 11.60 -24.24 28.23
CA VAL A 384 10.54 -24.18 27.21
C VAL A 384 9.32 -24.88 27.76
N ASN A 385 8.29 -24.10 28.06
CA ASN A 385 7.01 -24.57 28.57
C ASN A 385 5.92 -24.37 27.51
N ALA A 386 5.13 -25.41 27.25
CA ALA A 386 3.99 -25.31 26.35
C ALA A 386 2.75 -25.98 26.91
N SER A 387 1.62 -25.28 26.81
CA SER A 387 0.28 -25.80 27.07
C SER A 387 -0.51 -25.78 25.76
N VAL A 388 -0.70 -26.94 25.15
CA VAL A 388 -1.37 -27.10 23.85
C VAL A 388 -2.58 -28.00 24.02
N SER A 389 -3.79 -27.46 23.97
CA SER A 389 -5.02 -28.22 24.22
C SER A 389 -6.22 -27.80 23.36
N HIS A 390 -7.10 -28.76 23.05
CA HIS A 390 -8.34 -28.55 22.30
C HIS A 390 -8.17 -27.88 20.92
N ASN A 391 -7.05 -28.12 20.26
CA ASN A 391 -6.73 -27.50 18.97
C ASN A 391 -6.98 -28.42 17.77
N LEU A 392 -7.13 -27.83 16.59
CA LEU A 392 -6.96 -28.53 15.31
C LEU A 392 -5.57 -28.16 14.75
N LEU A 393 -4.67 -29.14 14.69
CA LEU A 393 -3.27 -28.91 14.31
C LEU A 393 -2.89 -29.75 13.08
N LYS A 394 -2.22 -29.13 12.13
CA LYS A 394 -1.51 -29.85 11.08
C LYS A 394 -0.06 -30.10 11.52
N THR A 395 0.22 -31.32 11.98
CA THR A 395 1.52 -31.75 12.53
C THR A 395 1.56 -33.27 12.63
N SER A 396 2.69 -33.89 12.30
CA SER A 396 2.94 -35.31 12.52
C SER A 396 3.37 -35.63 13.95
N ASN A 397 3.72 -34.60 14.75
CA ASN A 397 4.24 -34.73 16.11
C ASN A 397 3.18 -35.27 17.08
N GLN A 398 3.28 -36.57 17.38
CA GLN A 398 2.33 -37.28 18.24
C GLN A 398 2.31 -36.81 19.70
N ASN A 399 3.30 -36.03 20.16
CA ASN A 399 3.26 -35.44 21.49
C ASN A 399 2.06 -34.50 21.68
N TYR A 400 1.58 -33.90 20.59
CA TYR A 400 0.40 -33.05 20.60
C TYR A 400 -0.91 -33.83 20.50
N ASN A 401 -0.90 -35.15 20.29
CA ASN A 401 -2.10 -36.00 20.23
C ASN A 401 -2.66 -36.32 21.63
N THR A 402 -2.77 -35.29 22.46
CA THR A 402 -3.23 -35.34 23.85
C THR A 402 -4.10 -34.12 24.14
N ASN A 403 -4.69 -34.02 25.34
CA ASN A 403 -5.39 -32.82 25.81
C ASN A 403 -6.48 -32.29 24.86
N GLY A 404 -7.18 -33.18 24.16
CA GLY A 404 -8.29 -32.83 23.27
C GLY A 404 -7.88 -32.27 21.90
N ASN A 405 -6.60 -32.26 21.54
CA ASN A 405 -6.15 -31.86 20.20
C ASN A 405 -6.56 -32.90 19.14
N ILE A 406 -6.75 -32.42 17.91
CA ILE A 406 -7.01 -33.22 16.71
C ILE A 406 -5.88 -32.93 15.73
N LEU A 407 -5.16 -33.98 15.31
CA LEU A 407 -4.04 -33.86 14.35
C LEU A 407 -4.46 -34.35 12.95
N ASN A 408 -3.87 -33.75 11.89
CA ASN A 408 -3.76 -34.28 10.51
C ASN A 408 -4.93 -35.17 10.04
N LYS A 409 -6.13 -34.59 9.86
CA LYS A 409 -7.23 -35.28 9.17
C LYS A 409 -7.37 -34.87 7.72
#